data_AF-A0A0F5LRT6-F1
#
_entry.id   AF-A0A0F5LRT6-F1
#
_cell.length_a   1.000
_cell.length_b   1.000
_cell.length_c   1.000
_cell.angle_alpha   90.00
_cell.angle_beta   90.00
_cell.angle_gamma   90.00
#
_symmetry.space_group_name_H-M   'P 1'
#
loop_
_entity.id
_entity.type
_entity.pdbx_description
1 polymer ?
#
loop_
_entity_poly.entity_id
_entity_poly.type
_entity_poly.pdbx_seq_one_letter_code
_entity_poly.pdbx_strand_id
1 'polypeptide(L)' 'MPPTYVLARDHLERAATILQGTDSRSQQLRHIIERTIALMDDFRRQEAPENENILDLESIRRQRGII' A
#
# COMPACT_ATOMS: atom_id res chain seq x y z
N MET A 1 6.74 0.28 15.73
CA MET A 1 7.47 0.03 14.48
C MET A 1 6.45 0.04 13.35
N PRO A 2 6.61 0.87 12.30
CA PRO A 2 5.72 0.76 11.14
C PRO A 2 5.80 -0.67 10.60
N PRO A 3 4.70 -1.26 10.12
CA PRO A 3 4.73 -2.59 9.53
C PRO A 3 5.72 -2.59 8.36
N THR A 4 6.54 -3.64 8.24
CA THR A 4 7.58 -3.77 7.19
C THR A 4 7.04 -3.47 5.80
N TYR A 5 5.77 -3.80 5.54
CA TYR A 5 5.03 -3.45 4.33
C TYR A 5 5.02 -1.95 4.01
N VAL A 6 4.70 -1.10 5.00
CA VAL A 6 4.58 0.35 4.84
C VAL A 6 5.94 0.96 4.50
N LEU A 7 7.01 0.48 5.16
CA LEU A 7 8.36 0.94 4.90
C LEU A 7 8.83 0.55 3.48
N ALA A 8 8.59 -0.70 3.08
CA ALA A 8 8.93 -1.18 1.74
C ALA A 8 8.19 -0.39 0.65
N ARG A 9 6.90 -0.09 0.86
CA ARG A 9 6.10 0.71 -0.06
C ARG A 9 6.63 2.14 -0.20
N ASP A 10 6.94 2.82 0.91
CA ASP A 10 7.52 4.18 0.87
C ASP A 10 8.84 4.23 0.07
N HIS A 11 9.70 3.23 0.23
CA HIS A 11 10.94 3.13 -0.54
C HIS A 11 10.68 2.98 -2.05
N LEU A 12 9.68 2.20 -2.45
CA LEU A 12 9.30 2.03 -3.85
C LEU A 12 8.68 3.32 -4.43
N GLU A 13 7.81 4.00 -3.70
CA GLU A 13 7.21 5.28 -4.12
C GLU A 13 8.29 6.37 -4.30
N ARG A 14 9.26 6.41 -3.38
CA ARG A 14 10.42 7.30 -3.50
C ARG A 14 11.27 6.95 -4.72
N ALA A 15 11.53 5.67 -4.97
CA ALA A 15 12.30 5.23 -6.12
C ALA A 15 11.61 5.55 -7.46
N ALA A 16 10.28 5.39 -7.56
CA ALA A 16 9.50 5.82 -8.72
C ALA A 16 9.61 7.33 -8.96
N THR A 17 9.63 8.12 -7.89
CA THR A 17 9.79 9.58 -7.96
C THR A 17 11.20 10.00 -8.42
N ILE A 18 12.23 9.22 -8.11
CA ILE A 18 13.62 9.48 -8.54
C ILE A 18 13.81 9.10 -10.02
N LEU A 19 13.13 8.07 -10.50
CA LEU A 19 13.24 7.56 -11.88
C LEU A 19 12.45 8.40 -12.89
N GLN A 20 12.76 9.69 -12.98
CA GLN A 20 12.19 10.63 -13.96
C GLN A 20 12.94 10.68 -15.29
N GLY A 21 14.05 9.94 -15.41
CA GLY A 21 14.87 9.89 -16.62
C GLY A 21 14.08 9.43 -17.85
N THR A 22 14.34 10.06 -19.00
CA THR A 22 13.72 9.69 -20.29
C THR A 22 14.40 8.50 -20.97
N ASP A 23 15.49 7.98 -20.41
CA ASP A 23 16.17 6.81 -20.94
C ASP A 23 15.35 5.53 -20.75
N SER A 24 15.49 4.59 -21.68
CA SER A 24 14.71 3.34 -21.72
C SER A 24 14.89 2.51 -20.45
N ARG A 25 16.07 2.55 -19.84
CA ARG A 25 16.37 1.82 -18.61
C ARG A 25 15.64 2.42 -17.40
N SER A 26 15.66 3.73 -17.24
CA SER A 26 14.88 4.42 -16.20
C SER A 26 13.38 4.18 -16.35
N GLN A 27 12.85 4.21 -17.57
CA GLN A 27 11.44 3.90 -17.84
C GLN A 27 11.10 2.44 -17.49
N GLN A 28 11.96 1.49 -17.88
CA GLN A 28 11.78 0.08 -17.55
C GLN A 28 11.80 -0.16 -16.04
N LEU A 29 12.75 0.45 -15.33
CA LEU A 29 12.83 0.36 -13.87
C LEU A 29 11.61 0.99 -13.21
N ARG A 30 11.14 2.15 -13.69
CA ARG A 30 9.92 2.78 -13.18
C ARG A 30 8.71 1.86 -13.36
N HIS A 31 8.58 1.23 -14.53
CA HIS A 31 7.50 0.29 -14.80
C HIS A 31 7.52 -0.93 -13.86
N ILE A 32 8.71 -1.49 -13.58
CA ILE A 32 8.87 -2.61 -12.63
C ILE A 32 8.43 -2.18 -11.22
N ILE A 33 8.83 -0.99 -10.78
CA ILE A 33 8.49 -0.45 -9.45
C ILE A 33 6.99 -0.20 -9.34
N GLU A 34 6.38 0.45 -10.32
CA GLU A 34 4.93 0.69 -10.37
C GLU A 34 4.15 -0.63 -10.28
N ARG A 35 4.56 -1.65 -11.05
CA ARG A 35 3.94 -2.98 -11.01
C ARG A 35 4.13 -3.67 -9.66
N THR A 36 5.28 -3.49 -9.02
CA THR A 36 5.55 -4.05 -7.68
C THR A 36 4.66 -3.39 -6.63
N ILE A 37 4.47 -2.08 -6.67
CA ILE A 37 3.55 -1.36 -5.78
C ILE A 37 2.11 -1.88 -5.96
N ALA A 38 1.66 -2.06 -7.21
CA ALA A 38 0.34 -2.60 -7.50
C ALA A 38 0.17 -4.02 -6.92
N LEU A 39 1.15 -4.90 -7.11
CA LEU A 39 1.13 -6.26 -6.54
C LEU A 39 1.11 -6.23 -5.01
N MET A 40 1.91 -5.37 -4.38
CA MET A 40 1.90 -5.20 -2.93
C MET A 40 0.50 -4.81 -2.43
N ASP A 41 -0.16 -3.87 -3.11
CA ASP A 41 -1.51 -3.44 -2.74
C ASP A 41 -2.56 -4.54 -2.94
N ASP A 42 -2.40 -5.41 -3.94
CA ASP A 42 -3.23 -6.60 -4.13
C ASP A 42 -2.98 -7.67 -3.04
N PHE A 43 -1.73 -7.92 -2.67
CA PHE A 43 -1.38 -8.85 -1.58
C PHE A 43 -1.93 -8.38 -0.23
N ARG A 44 -1.85 -7.07 0.07
CA ARG A 44 -2.43 -6.52 1.30
C ARG A 44 -3.94 -6.73 1.38
N ARG A 45 -4.65 -6.69 0.24
CA ARG A 45 -6.10 -6.98 0.21
C ARG A 45 -6.39 -8.46 0.46
N GLN A 46 -5.49 -9.37 0.08
CA GLN A 46 -5.61 -10.81 0.32
C GLN A 46 -5.20 -11.21 1.74
N GLU A 47 -4.23 -10.51 2.34
CA GLU A 47 -3.80 -10.70 3.74
C GLU A 47 -4.72 -10.04 4.76
N ALA A 48 -5.61 -9.14 4.35
CA ALA A 48 -6.66 -8.64 5.25
C ALA A 48 -7.54 -9.85 5.63
N PRO A 49 -7.50 -10.33 6.89
CA PRO A 49 -8.36 -11.43 7.27
C PRO A 49 -9.79 -10.94 7.12
N GLU A 50 -10.59 -11.63 6.30
CA GLU A 50 -12.00 -11.30 6.10
C GLU A 50 -12.79 -11.31 7.42
N ASN A 51 -12.26 -11.87 8.50
CA ASN A 51 -12.86 -11.80 9.84
C ASN A 51 -11.82 -12.08 10.95
N GLU A 52 -11.10 -11.10 11.47
CA GLU A 52 -10.52 -11.23 12.82
C GLU A 52 -10.34 -9.86 13.50
N ASN A 53 -11.34 -9.47 14.30
CA ASN A 53 -11.27 -8.47 15.37
C ASN A 53 -10.82 -7.02 15.05
N ILE A 54 -10.81 -6.58 13.79
CA ILE A 54 -10.64 -5.15 13.49
C ILE A 54 -12.01 -4.49 13.56
N LEU A 55 -12.32 -3.93 14.73
CA LEU A 55 -13.56 -3.23 14.99
C LEU A 55 -13.52 -1.87 14.27
N ASP A 56 -14.24 -1.75 13.15
CA ASP A 56 -14.39 -0.50 12.41
C ASP A 56 -14.94 0.59 13.34
N LEU A 57 -14.18 1.68 13.49
CA LEU A 57 -14.48 2.76 14.43
C LEU A 57 -15.84 3.40 14.11
N GLU A 58 -16.20 3.48 12.83
CA GLU A 58 -17.48 4.01 12.37
C GLU A 58 -18.64 3.06 12.67
N SER A 59 -18.41 1.75 12.62
CA SER A 59 -19.38 0.72 13.02
C SER A 59 -19.67 0.75 14.53
N ILE A 60 -18.65 0.93 15.38
CA ILE A 60 -18.83 1.09 16.83
C ILE A 60 -19.61 2.37 17.15
N ARG A 61 -19.29 3.49 16.49
CA ARG A 61 -19.97 4.77 16.72
C ARG A 61 -21.47 4.67 16.45
N ARG A 62 -21.86 3.99 15.37
CA ARG A 62 -23.26 3.66 15.06
C ARG A 62 -23.88 2.71 16.08
N GLN A 63 -23.17 1.66 16.48
CA GLN A 63 -23.68 0.70 17.46
C GLN A 63 -23.85 1.29 18.87
N ARG A 64 -23.05 2.31 19.23
CA ARG A 64 -23.12 3.04 20.51
C ARG A 64 -24.01 4.29 20.48
N GLY A 65 -24.64 4.60 19.34
CA GLY A 65 -25.56 5.74 19.22
C GLY A 65 -24.90 7.10 19.49
N ILE A 66 -23.61 7.27 19.14
CA ILE A 66 -22.87 8.52 19.34
C ILE A 66 -23.07 9.51 18.17
N ILE A 67 -23.92 9.16 17.20
CA ILE A 67 -24.44 10.04 16.14
C ILE A 67 -25.91 9.70 15.92
#